data_AF-A0A674JHD1-F1
#
_entry.id   AF-A0A674JHD1-F1
#
_cell.length_a   1.000
_cell.length_b   1.000
_cell.length_c   1.000
_cell.angle_alpha   90.00
_cell.angle_beta   90.00
_cell.angle_gamma   90.00
#
_symmetry.space_group_name_H-M   'P 1'
#
loop_
_entity.id
_entity.type
_entity.pdbx_description
1 polymer ?
#
loop_
_entity_poly.entity_id
_entity_poly.type
_entity_poly.pdbx_seq_one_letter_code
_entity_poly.pdbx_strand_id
1 'polypeptide(L)'
;LNLERERSVARQLLRDGKKEKAKSLLKKKRYQEQLLDKTENQISNLERMVQDIEFTQIEMKVIEGLKIGNECLNKMHEVMSVEEVERIIDETQDAVEYQKQIDEMLAGSFTEEDEDAILEELNAITQEQLELPEVPAEPLPEKTPGRVSLFDRTTSCIFSGV
;
A
#
# COMPACT_ATOMS: atom_id res chain seq x y z
N LEU A 1 -35.32 31.30 -27.42
CA LEU A 1 -36.43 32.29 -27.50
C LEU A 1 -36.56 33.03 -28.84
N ASN A 2 -35.48 33.41 -29.57
CA ASN A 2 -35.61 34.02 -30.91
C ASN A 2 -35.92 33.03 -32.05
N LEU A 3 -35.40 31.80 -31.99
CA LEU A 3 -35.62 30.75 -33.00
C LEU A 3 -37.10 30.34 -33.15
N GLU A 4 -37.86 30.36 -32.06
CA GLU A 4 -39.31 30.09 -32.07
C GLU A 4 -40.11 31.22 -32.68
N ARG A 5 -39.72 32.48 -32.40
CA ARG A 5 -40.29 33.66 -33.06
C ARG A 5 -40.01 33.65 -34.56
N GLU A 6 -38.79 33.30 -34.97
CA GLU A 6 -38.46 33.13 -36.39
C GLU A 6 -39.32 32.02 -37.04
N ARG A 7 -39.60 30.92 -36.31
CA ARG A 7 -40.50 29.86 -36.78
C ARG A 7 -41.95 30.35 -36.92
N SER A 8 -42.48 31.14 -35.98
CA SER A 8 -43.84 31.67 -36.07
C SER A 8 -43.99 32.68 -37.21
N VAL A 9 -42.99 33.54 -37.42
CA VAL A 9 -42.95 34.50 -38.54
C VAL A 9 -42.85 33.76 -39.88
N ALA A 10 -42.05 32.69 -39.97
CA ALA A 10 -42.01 31.85 -41.17
C ALA A 10 -43.37 31.20 -41.47
N ARG A 11 -44.13 30.75 -40.45
CA ARG A 11 -45.48 30.21 -40.63
C ARG A 11 -46.46 31.26 -41.14
N GLN A 12 -46.37 32.51 -40.66
CA GLN A 12 -47.19 33.61 -41.15
C GLN A 12 -46.85 33.95 -42.61
N LEU A 13 -45.56 34.05 -42.96
CA LEU A 13 -45.12 34.30 -44.34
C LEU A 13 -45.54 33.22 -45.34
N LEU A 14 -45.70 31.97 -44.88
CA LEU A 14 -46.26 30.89 -45.70
C LEU A 14 -47.77 31.07 -45.93
N ARG A 15 -48.53 31.55 -44.93
CA ARG A 15 -49.97 31.88 -45.08
C ARG A 15 -50.18 33.06 -46.03
N ASP A 16 -49.27 34.02 -46.01
CA ASP A 16 -49.28 35.19 -46.90
C ASP A 16 -48.77 34.91 -48.32
N GLY A 17 -48.48 33.65 -48.68
CA GLY A 17 -47.98 33.25 -50.00
C GLY A 17 -46.51 33.62 -50.30
N LYS A 18 -45.78 34.22 -49.35
CA LYS A 18 -44.39 34.69 -49.51
C LYS A 18 -43.37 33.57 -49.23
N LYS A 19 -43.42 32.51 -50.04
CA LYS A 19 -42.65 31.27 -49.87
C LYS A 19 -41.12 31.48 -49.84
N GLU A 20 -40.58 32.32 -50.73
CA GLU A 20 -39.13 32.58 -50.80
C GLU A 20 -38.59 33.29 -49.55
N LYS A 21 -39.34 34.23 -48.99
CA LYS A 21 -38.98 34.91 -47.74
C LYS A 21 -39.00 33.95 -46.55
N ALA A 22 -40.04 33.11 -46.47
CA ALA A 22 -40.11 32.07 -45.43
C ALA A 22 -38.94 31.08 -45.52
N LYS A 23 -38.56 30.65 -46.73
CA LYS A 23 -37.43 29.75 -46.96
C LYS A 23 -36.09 30.37 -46.53
N SER A 24 -35.85 31.64 -46.87
CA SER A 24 -34.64 32.35 -46.44
C SER A 24 -34.55 32.45 -44.91
N LEU A 25 -35.66 32.75 -44.26
CA LEU A 25 -35.74 32.87 -42.81
C LEU A 25 -35.49 31.52 -42.10
N LEU A 26 -36.05 30.42 -42.63
CA LEU A 26 -35.78 29.08 -42.10
C LEU A 26 -34.33 28.63 -42.33
N LYS A 27 -33.69 29.04 -43.43
CA LYS A 27 -32.25 28.79 -43.66
C LYS A 27 -31.39 29.51 -42.61
N LYS A 28 -31.69 30.77 -42.33
CA LYS A 28 -31.02 31.55 -41.28
C LYS A 28 -31.17 30.89 -39.91
N LYS A 29 -32.40 30.49 -39.56
CA LYS A 29 -32.72 29.74 -38.33
C LYS A 29 -31.84 28.47 -38.22
N ARG A 30 -31.80 27.64 -39.26
CA ARG A 30 -31.03 26.39 -39.25
C ARG A 30 -29.52 26.62 -39.11
N TYR A 31 -28.99 27.67 -39.71
CA TYR A 31 -27.57 28.03 -39.54
C TYR A 31 -27.25 28.44 -38.10
N GLN A 32 -28.14 29.19 -37.45
CA GLN A 32 -27.98 29.56 -36.04
C GLN A 32 -28.06 28.34 -35.11
N GLU A 33 -28.97 27.40 -35.38
CA GLU A 33 -29.05 26.13 -34.63
C GLU A 33 -27.75 25.34 -34.76
N GLN A 34 -27.23 25.19 -35.99
CA GLN A 34 -25.95 24.53 -36.21
C GLN A 34 -24.77 25.22 -35.52
N LEU A 35 -24.79 26.55 -35.43
CA LEU A 35 -23.73 27.29 -34.75
C LEU A 35 -23.83 27.08 -33.23
N LEU A 36 -25.04 27.09 -32.67
CA LEU A 36 -25.27 26.77 -31.26
C LEU A 36 -24.79 25.36 -30.94
N ASP A 37 -25.17 24.35 -31.73
CA ASP A 37 -24.73 22.97 -31.53
C ASP A 37 -23.20 22.86 -31.53
N LYS A 38 -22.53 23.54 -32.47
CA LYS A 38 -21.06 23.56 -32.52
C LYS A 38 -20.45 24.22 -31.29
N THR A 39 -21.01 25.35 -30.84
CA THR A 39 -20.52 26.05 -29.66
C THR A 39 -20.76 25.24 -28.38
N GLU A 40 -21.92 24.58 -28.24
CA GLU A 40 -22.17 23.67 -27.10
C GLU A 40 -21.17 22.51 -27.07
N ASN A 41 -20.87 21.91 -28.22
CA ASN A 41 -19.83 20.89 -28.30
C ASN A 41 -18.45 21.43 -27.92
N GLN A 42 -18.11 22.65 -28.34
CA GLN A 42 -16.85 23.30 -27.96
C GLN A 42 -16.79 23.56 -26.44
N ILE A 43 -17.89 24.00 -25.84
CA ILE A 43 -17.99 24.20 -24.39
C ILE A 43 -17.78 22.87 -23.65
N SER A 44 -18.49 21.81 -24.05
CA SER A 44 -18.34 20.49 -23.42
C SER A 44 -16.91 19.94 -23.54
N ASN A 45 -16.25 20.17 -24.68
CA ASN A 45 -14.85 19.79 -24.85
C ASN A 45 -13.91 20.59 -23.93
N LEU A 46 -14.15 21.90 -23.78
CA LEU A 46 -13.37 22.73 -22.84
C LEU A 46 -13.60 22.31 -21.40
N GLU A 47 -14.85 22.03 -21.00
CA GLU A 47 -15.18 21.54 -19.66
C GLU A 47 -14.42 20.24 -19.34
N ARG A 48 -14.40 19.29 -20.28
CA ARG A 48 -13.61 18.05 -20.14
C ARG A 48 -12.12 18.34 -19.98
N MET A 49 -11.57 19.22 -20.82
CA MET A 49 -10.15 19.56 -20.75
C MET A 49 -9.77 20.23 -19.42
N VAL A 50 -10.66 21.07 -18.87
CA VAL A 50 -10.46 21.65 -17.53
C VAL A 50 -10.46 20.57 -16.46
N GLN A 51 -11.42 19.64 -16.49
CA GLN A 51 -11.48 18.51 -15.56
C GLN A 51 -10.20 17.64 -15.62
N ASP A 52 -9.69 17.36 -16.83
CA ASP A 52 -8.46 16.60 -17.01
C ASP A 52 -7.25 17.36 -16.41
N ILE A 53 -7.19 18.69 -16.57
CA ILE A 53 -6.13 19.54 -15.99
C ILE A 53 -6.24 19.59 -14.46
N GLU A 54 -7.44 19.61 -13.90
CA GLU A 54 -7.65 19.58 -12.45
C GLU A 54 -7.23 18.22 -11.86
N PHE A 55 -7.56 17.13 -12.54
CA PHE A 55 -7.18 15.79 -12.11
C PHE A 55 -5.65 15.60 -12.16
N THR A 56 -5.00 15.99 -13.26
CA THR A 56 -3.53 15.92 -13.38
C THR A 56 -2.81 16.78 -12.34
N GLN A 57 -3.37 17.93 -11.93
CA GLN A 57 -2.84 18.70 -10.80
C GLN A 57 -2.88 17.94 -9.47
N ILE A 58 -3.94 17.18 -9.22
CA ILE A 58 -4.04 16.33 -8.03
C ILE A 58 -3.03 15.19 -8.12
N GLU A 59 -2.90 14.54 -9.27
CA GLU A 59 -1.91 13.48 -9.50
C GLU A 59 -0.48 13.97 -9.27
N MET A 60 -0.13 15.16 -9.74
CA MET A 60 1.18 15.77 -9.48
C MET A 60 1.43 15.95 -7.98
N LYS A 61 0.45 16.46 -7.22
CA LYS A 61 0.58 16.60 -5.76
C LYS A 61 0.79 15.26 -5.06
N VAL A 62 0.13 14.20 -5.53
CA VAL A 62 0.33 12.84 -4.99
C VAL A 62 1.76 12.37 -5.27
N ILE A 63 2.26 12.55 -6.49
CA ILE A 63 3.63 12.16 -6.86
C ILE A 63 4.67 12.95 -6.05
N GLU A 64 4.48 14.26 -5.86
CA GLU A 64 5.34 15.08 -5.01
C GLU A 64 5.35 14.58 -3.55
N GLY A 65 4.18 14.26 -3.00
CA GLY A 65 4.07 13.67 -1.66
C GLY A 65 4.81 12.34 -1.54
N LEU A 66 4.71 11.46 -2.55
CA LEU A 66 5.46 10.21 -2.60
C LEU A 66 6.97 10.43 -2.70
N LYS A 67 7.41 11.43 -3.48
CA LYS A 67 8.82 11.77 -3.60
C LYS A 67 9.41 12.23 -2.26
N ILE A 68 8.71 13.11 -1.55
CA ILE A 68 9.11 13.56 -0.21
C ILE A 68 9.14 12.37 0.76
N GLY A 69 8.13 11.49 0.71
CA GLY A 69 8.11 10.27 1.51
C GLY A 69 9.32 9.37 1.23
N ASN A 70 9.68 9.19 -0.05
CA ASN A 70 10.85 8.40 -0.45
C ASN A 70 12.16 9.05 0.03
N GLU A 71 12.32 10.37 -0.12
CA GLU A 71 13.48 11.11 0.39
C GLU A 71 13.62 10.99 1.92
N CYS A 72 12.51 11.08 2.65
CA CYS A 72 12.48 10.89 4.10
C CYS A 72 12.95 9.47 4.48
N LEU A 73 12.40 8.45 3.81
CA LEU A 73 12.80 7.06 4.00
C LEU A 73 14.28 6.83 3.68
N ASN A 74 14.80 7.43 2.61
CA ASN A 74 16.22 7.31 2.26
C ASN A 74 17.12 7.93 3.34
N LYS A 75 16.76 9.11 3.87
CA LYS A 75 17.50 9.74 4.98
C LYS A 75 17.44 8.90 6.26
N MET A 76 16.28 8.34 6.60
CA MET A 76 16.16 7.43 7.73
C MET A 76 17.03 6.18 7.53
N HIS A 77 17.07 5.65 6.31
CA HIS A 77 17.91 4.51 5.99
C HIS A 77 19.40 4.85 6.08
N GLU A 78 19.82 6.02 5.62
CA GLU A 78 21.19 6.51 5.72
C GLU A 78 21.64 6.65 7.19
N VAL A 79 20.79 7.19 8.06
CA VAL A 79 21.07 7.33 9.49
C VAL A 79 21.09 5.98 10.24
N MET A 80 20.42 4.94 9.73
CA MET A 80 20.35 3.63 10.42
C MET A 80 21.25 2.52 9.84
N SER A 81 21.62 2.57 8.56
CA SER A 81 22.02 1.34 7.84
C SER A 81 23.49 0.96 7.87
N VAL A 82 24.42 1.89 8.14
CA VAL A 82 25.85 1.58 8.04
C VAL A 82 26.54 1.75 9.38
N GLU A 83 26.51 2.93 9.96
CA GLU A 83 27.32 3.26 11.14
C GLU A 83 26.87 2.50 12.40
N GLU A 84 25.57 2.35 12.62
CA GLU A 84 25.04 1.62 13.77
C GLU A 84 25.21 0.11 13.64
N VAL A 85 25.06 -0.42 12.43
CA VAL A 85 25.22 -1.85 12.16
C VAL A 85 26.68 -2.28 12.23
N GLU A 86 27.61 -1.49 11.67
CA GLU A 86 29.05 -1.72 11.80
C GLU A 86 29.48 -1.67 13.27
N ARG A 87 29.01 -0.67 14.04
CA ARG A 87 29.32 -0.59 15.48
C ARG A 87 28.82 -1.81 16.26
N ILE A 88 27.61 -2.30 15.97
CA ILE A 88 27.07 -3.49 16.65
C ILE A 88 27.88 -4.76 16.31
N ILE A 89 28.34 -4.91 15.07
CA ILE A 89 29.16 -6.05 14.66
C ILE A 89 30.52 -6.00 15.35
N ASP A 90 31.16 -4.82 15.37
CA ASP A 90 32.44 -4.61 16.05
C ASP A 90 32.32 -4.88 17.57
N GLU A 91 31.31 -4.29 18.23
CA GLU A 91 31.05 -4.52 19.66
C GLU A 91 30.78 -6.01 19.98
N THR A 92 30.08 -6.73 19.09
CA THR A 92 29.80 -8.17 19.26
C THR A 92 31.05 -9.00 19.03
N GLN A 93 31.88 -8.65 18.04
CA GLN A 93 33.11 -9.36 17.74
C GLN A 93 34.13 -9.21 18.87
N ASP A 94 34.29 -7.99 19.40
CA ASP A 94 35.13 -7.70 20.56
C ASP A 94 34.66 -8.49 21.80
N ALA A 95 33.35 -8.56 22.04
CA ALA A 95 32.79 -9.34 23.15
C ALA A 95 33.06 -10.85 23.00
N VAL A 96 32.96 -11.40 21.79
CA VAL A 96 33.28 -12.80 21.51
C VAL A 96 34.77 -13.07 21.70
N GLU A 97 35.64 -12.16 21.29
CA GLU A 97 37.08 -12.30 21.49
C GLU A 97 37.46 -12.22 22.97
N TYR A 98 36.83 -11.35 23.73
CA TYR A 98 36.98 -11.30 25.19
C TYR A 98 36.51 -12.60 25.87
N GLN A 99 35.39 -13.18 25.44
CA GLN A 99 34.93 -14.48 25.93
C GLN A 99 35.93 -15.59 25.59
N LYS A 100 36.49 -15.61 24.37
CA LYS A 100 37.55 -16.57 24.02
C LYS A 100 38.80 -16.42 24.86
N GLN A 101 39.20 -15.19 25.19
CA GLN A 101 40.32 -14.96 26.11
C GLN A 101 40.02 -15.50 27.50
N ILE A 102 38.80 -15.32 27.99
CA ILE A 102 38.35 -15.93 29.26
C ILE A 102 38.41 -17.46 29.16
N ASP A 103 37.88 -18.04 28.08
CA ASP A 103 37.89 -19.49 27.86
C ASP A 103 39.32 -20.04 27.77
N GLU A 104 40.25 -19.35 27.10
CA GLU A 104 41.67 -19.75 27.03
C GLU A 104 42.37 -19.65 28.39
N MET A 105 42.09 -18.59 29.16
CA MET A 105 42.63 -18.44 30.52
C MET A 105 42.07 -19.51 31.49
N LEU A 106 40.80 -19.89 31.33
CA LEU A 106 40.16 -20.96 32.08
C LEU A 106 40.71 -22.32 31.66
N ALA A 107 40.78 -22.61 30.37
CA ALA A 107 41.31 -23.87 29.83
C ALA A 107 42.78 -24.10 30.21
N GLY A 108 43.59 -23.04 30.31
CA GLY A 108 44.97 -23.13 30.79
C GLY A 108 45.13 -23.28 32.31
N SER A 109 44.04 -23.18 33.10
CA SER A 109 44.06 -23.21 34.57
C SER A 109 43.62 -24.53 35.19
N PHE A 110 43.01 -25.45 34.44
CA PHE A 110 42.59 -26.75 34.95
C PHE A 110 43.70 -27.80 34.77
N THR A 111 43.93 -28.63 35.79
CA THR A 111 44.83 -29.79 35.70
C THR A 111 44.05 -31.03 35.24
N GLU A 112 44.74 -32.06 34.73
CA GLU A 112 44.12 -33.32 34.28
C GLU A 112 43.30 -34.00 35.41
N GLU A 113 43.73 -33.85 36.67
CA GLU A 113 42.99 -34.33 37.85
C GLU A 113 41.70 -33.54 38.11
N ASP A 114 41.68 -32.23 37.81
CA ASP A 114 40.49 -31.38 37.95
C ASP A 114 39.45 -31.72 36.85
N GLU A 115 39.91 -31.99 35.63
CA GLU A 115 39.04 -32.40 34.52
C GLU A 115 38.34 -33.75 34.81
N ASP A 116 39.07 -34.72 35.37
CA ASP A 116 38.51 -36.02 35.78
C ASP A 116 37.45 -35.88 36.89
N ALA A 117 37.71 -35.04 37.91
CA ALA A 117 36.76 -34.79 38.99
C ALA A 117 35.48 -34.10 38.48
N ILE A 118 35.61 -33.14 37.56
CA ILE A 118 34.48 -32.46 36.92
C ILE A 118 33.66 -33.43 36.06
N LEU A 119 34.32 -34.34 35.32
CA LEU A 119 33.65 -35.37 34.54
C LEU A 119 32.87 -36.36 35.42
N GLU A 120 33.39 -36.72 36.59
CA GLU A 120 32.68 -37.56 37.55
C GLU A 120 31.43 -36.86 38.10
N GLU A 121 31.54 -35.57 38.46
CA GLU A 121 30.41 -34.76 38.91
C GLU A 121 29.33 -34.58 37.82
N LEU A 122 29.75 -34.34 36.57
CA LEU A 122 28.86 -34.24 35.41
C LEU A 122 28.09 -35.56 35.17
N ASN A 123 28.78 -36.70 35.30
CA ASN A 123 28.16 -38.02 35.18
C ASN A 123 27.14 -38.28 36.30
N ALA A 124 27.41 -37.85 37.53
CA ALA A 124 26.47 -37.96 38.63
C ALA A 124 25.18 -37.16 38.38
N ILE A 125 25.29 -35.92 37.89
CA ILE A 125 24.12 -35.07 37.57
C ILE A 125 23.31 -35.63 36.39
N THR A 126 23.97 -36.15 35.36
CA THR A 126 23.27 -36.74 34.20
C THR A 126 22.58 -38.05 34.54
N GLN A 127 23.14 -38.87 35.44
CA GLN A 127 22.46 -40.06 35.95
C GLN A 127 21.23 -39.72 36.82
N GLU A 128 21.31 -38.65 37.62
CA GLU A 128 20.17 -38.18 38.42
C GLU A 128 19.00 -37.68 37.54
N GLN A 129 19.28 -37.11 36.35
CA GLN A 129 18.25 -36.72 35.37
C GLN A 129 17.71 -37.87 34.51
N LEU A 130 18.37 -39.03 34.47
CA LEU A 130 17.95 -40.19 33.66
C LEU A 130 16.96 -41.13 34.37
N GLU A 131 16.66 -40.93 35.67
CA GLU A 131 15.53 -41.61 36.33
C GLU A 131 14.18 -40.96 35.95
N LEU A 132 13.83 -41.02 34.67
CA LEU A 132 12.49 -40.69 34.18
C LEU A 132 11.64 -41.98 34.11
N PRO A 133 10.43 -42.03 34.70
CA PRO A 133 9.57 -43.21 34.65
C PRO A 133 9.11 -43.54 33.22
N GLU A 134 8.98 -44.83 32.90
CA GLU A 134 8.53 -45.32 31.59
C GLU A 134 7.20 -44.67 31.16
N VAL A 135 7.23 -43.98 30.02
CA VAL A 135 6.05 -43.36 29.40
C VAL A 135 5.09 -44.47 28.95
N PRO A 136 3.80 -44.44 29.33
CA PRO A 136 2.82 -45.43 28.87
C PRO A 136 2.70 -45.46 27.33
N ALA A 137 2.85 -46.65 26.75
CA ALA A 137 2.79 -46.90 25.30
C ALA A 137 1.35 -47.01 24.76
N GLU A 138 0.49 -46.03 25.04
CA GLU A 138 -0.81 -45.93 24.35
C GLU A 138 -0.68 -45.16 23.03
N PRO A 139 -1.06 -45.74 21.88
CA PRO A 139 -0.98 -45.05 20.61
C PRO A 139 -2.00 -43.90 20.55
N LEU A 140 -1.49 -42.69 20.37
CA LEU A 140 -2.30 -41.47 20.22
C LEU A 140 -3.13 -41.54 18.92
N PRO A 141 -4.42 -41.12 18.93
CA PRO A 141 -5.26 -41.15 17.74
C PRO A 141 -4.81 -40.11 16.70
N GLU A 142 -4.68 -40.55 15.44
CA GLU A 142 -4.28 -39.71 14.30
C GLU A 142 -5.27 -38.56 14.05
N LYS A 143 -4.78 -37.32 14.14
CA LYS A 143 -5.52 -36.11 13.80
C LYS A 143 -5.37 -35.83 12.31
N THR A 144 -6.41 -36.08 11.52
CA THR A 144 -6.49 -35.64 10.13
C THR A 144 -6.45 -34.09 10.06
N PRO A 145 -5.73 -33.48 9.10
CA PRO A 145 -5.60 -32.02 9.04
C PRO A 145 -6.89 -31.41 8.48
N GLY A 146 -7.82 -31.08 9.38
CA GLY A 146 -9.00 -30.29 9.08
C GLY A 146 -8.62 -28.83 8.81
N ARG A 147 -8.80 -28.42 7.56
CA ARG A 147 -8.71 -27.04 7.05
C ARG A 147 -9.43 -26.05 7.99
N VAL A 148 -8.67 -25.25 8.74
CA VAL A 148 -9.24 -24.13 9.51
C VAL A 148 -9.43 -22.95 8.56
N SER A 149 -10.70 -22.63 8.30
CA SER A 149 -11.09 -21.36 7.68
C SER A 149 -11.00 -20.27 8.74
N LEU A 150 -10.16 -19.26 8.51
CA LEU A 150 -10.17 -18.02 9.28
C LEU A 150 -11.43 -17.25 8.90
N PHE A 151 -12.50 -17.47 9.67
CA PHE A 151 -13.73 -16.71 9.53
C PHE A 151 -13.57 -15.35 10.21
N ASP A 152 -13.65 -14.35 9.34
CA ASP A 152 -13.69 -12.91 9.54
C ASP A 152 -14.38 -12.48 10.85
N ARG A 153 -13.65 -11.73 11.68
CA ARG A 153 -14.26 -10.98 12.80
C ARG A 153 -13.72 -9.55 12.81
N THR A 154 -14.69 -8.66 12.62
CA THR A 154 -14.77 -7.29 13.15
C THR A 154 -14.00 -6.18 12.42
N THR A 155 -14.58 -5.72 11.32
CA THR A 155 -14.57 -4.30 10.92
C THR A 155 -15.95 -3.89 10.38
N SER A 156 -16.93 -3.80 11.29
CA SER A 156 -18.28 -3.28 10.99
C SER A 156 -18.68 -2.05 11.84
N CYS A 157 -17.73 -1.37 12.49
CA CYS A 157 -18.08 -0.24 13.35
C CYS A 157 -17.14 0.96 13.22
N ILE A 158 -16.94 1.56 12.02
CA ILE A 158 -16.43 2.96 11.95
C ILE A 158 -16.96 3.78 10.75
N PHE A 159 -18.16 3.53 10.21
CA PHE A 159 -18.76 4.51 9.28
C PHE A 159 -20.29 4.56 9.38
N SER A 160 -20.78 5.13 10.48
CA SER A 160 -22.05 5.85 10.48
C SER A 160 -22.04 6.86 11.62
N GLY A 161 -21.86 8.14 11.27
CA GLY A 161 -22.14 9.27 12.16
C GLY A 161 -20.94 10.12 12.56
N VAL A 162 -20.32 10.81 11.61
CA VAL A 162 -19.97 12.25 11.69
C VAL A 162 -20.13 12.86 10.31
#